data_AF-U2PUP7-F1
#
_entry.id   AF-U2PUP7-F1
#
_cell.length_a   1.000
_cell.length_b   1.000
_cell.length_c   1.000
_cell.angle_alpha   90.00
_cell.angle_beta   90.00
_cell.angle_gamma   90.00
#
_symmetry.space_group_name_H-M   'P 1'
#
loop_
_entity.id
_entity.type
_entity.pdbx_description
1 polymer ?
#
loop_
_entity_poly.entity_id
_entity_poly.type
_entity_poly.pdbx_seq_one_letter_code
_entity_poly.pdbx_strand_id
1 'polypeptide(L)'
;MRTGHRQSVKSPYKAIKDIPYCGGIKDLLQKSEEFLFYPECHNIMDVAHYRLEHNIEFSALSEKRKKYFNLEAYAHELEEKGRYAVCNNGMFKL
;
A
#
# COMPACT_ATOMS: atom_id res chain seq x y z
N MET A 1 21.35 -22.69 -35.76
CA MET A 1 19.99 -22.21 -35.46
C MET A 1 19.81 -22.24 -33.95
N ARG A 2 19.81 -21.10 -33.25
CA ARG A 2 19.64 -21.04 -31.79
C ARG A 2 18.21 -20.58 -31.49
N THR A 3 17.38 -21.48 -30.97
CA THR A 3 16.01 -21.21 -30.55
C THR A 3 16.01 -20.62 -29.14
N GLY A 4 15.86 -19.30 -29.05
CA GLY A 4 15.71 -18.59 -27.77
C GLY A 4 14.31 -18.78 -27.19
N HIS A 5 14.23 -19.32 -25.99
CA HIS A 5 13.01 -19.36 -25.18
C HIS A 5 12.55 -17.93 -24.86
N ARG A 6 11.38 -17.53 -25.38
CA ARG A 6 10.73 -16.28 -24.99
C ARG A 6 9.95 -16.52 -23.70
N GLN A 7 10.59 -16.29 -22.56
CA GLN A 7 9.88 -16.16 -21.29
C GLN A 7 8.88 -15.00 -21.40
N SER A 8 7.60 -15.34 -21.31
CA SER A 8 6.51 -14.36 -21.30
C SER A 8 6.46 -13.74 -19.91
N VAL A 9 7.04 -12.56 -19.77
CA VAL A 9 6.98 -11.76 -18.53
C VAL A 9 5.52 -11.36 -18.34
N LYS A 10 4.81 -12.04 -17.42
CA LYS A 10 3.43 -11.67 -17.07
C LYS A 10 3.45 -10.31 -16.39
N SER A 11 2.98 -9.32 -17.14
CA SER A 11 2.80 -7.93 -16.74
C SER A 11 1.94 -7.84 -15.46
N PRO A 12 2.44 -7.23 -14.36
CA PRO A 12 1.74 -7.16 -13.06
C PRO A 12 0.44 -6.32 -13.12
N TYR A 13 0.25 -5.58 -14.20
CA TYR A 13 -0.91 -4.72 -14.43
C TYR A 13 -2.22 -5.48 -14.68
N LYS A 14 -2.18 -6.81 -14.84
CA LYS A 14 -3.39 -7.61 -15.07
C LYS A 14 -4.21 -7.84 -13.80
N ALA A 15 -3.58 -7.84 -12.61
CA ALA A 15 -4.28 -8.07 -11.35
C ALA A 15 -5.11 -6.86 -10.87
N ILE A 16 -4.87 -5.67 -11.42
CA ILE A 16 -5.55 -4.43 -11.02
C ILE A 16 -6.90 -4.27 -11.75
N LYS A 17 -7.11 -5.01 -12.85
CA LYS A 17 -8.34 -4.91 -13.67
C LYS A 17 -9.57 -5.57 -13.07
N ASP A 18 -9.41 -6.46 -12.09
CA ASP A 18 -10.51 -7.23 -11.51
C ASP A 18 -11.05 -6.64 -10.20
N ILE A 19 -10.70 -5.39 -9.86
CA ILE A 19 -11.28 -4.67 -8.71
C ILE A 19 -12.49 -3.87 -9.23
N PRO A 20 -13.74 -4.32 -9.02
CA PRO A 20 -14.91 -3.68 -9.57
C PRO A 20 -15.36 -2.57 -8.63
N TYR A 21 -14.63 -1.45 -8.60
CA TYR A 21 -15.13 -0.10 -8.31
C TYR A 21 -13.94 0.84 -8.22
N CYS A 22 -13.69 1.63 -9.27
CA CYS A 22 -12.88 2.83 -9.13
C CYS A 22 -13.17 3.78 -10.30
N GLY A 23 -14.19 4.62 -10.15
CA GLY A 23 -14.31 5.82 -10.95
C GLY A 23 -13.08 6.69 -10.69
N GLY A 24 -12.18 6.79 -11.67
CA GLY A 24 -11.03 7.70 -11.67
C GLY A 24 -10.04 7.49 -10.51
N ILE A 25 -8.79 7.12 -10.85
CA ILE A 25 -7.65 6.90 -9.92
C ILE A 25 -7.45 8.02 -8.88
N LYS A 26 -7.93 9.24 -9.17
CA LYS A 26 -7.73 10.43 -8.35
C LYS A 26 -8.90 10.78 -7.43
N ASP A 27 -10.14 10.38 -7.75
CA ASP A 27 -11.33 10.67 -6.91
C ASP A 27 -11.54 9.60 -5.83
N LEU A 28 -11.09 8.37 -6.08
CA LEU A 28 -11.07 7.34 -5.04
C LEU A 28 -10.14 7.68 -3.88
N LEU A 29 -8.99 8.32 -4.15
CA LEU A 29 -8.01 8.67 -3.12
C LEU A 29 -8.59 9.62 -2.04
N GLN A 30 -9.64 10.38 -2.36
CA GLN A 30 -10.26 11.34 -1.45
C GLN A 30 -11.50 10.78 -0.72
N LYS A 31 -12.08 9.66 -1.16
CA LYS A 31 -13.22 8.98 -0.50
C LYS A 31 -12.89 7.59 0.08
N SER A 32 -11.69 7.05 -0.17
CA SER A 32 -11.29 5.68 0.21
C SER A 32 -10.64 5.57 1.59
N GLU A 33 -10.87 6.49 2.52
CA GLU A 33 -10.31 6.35 3.88
C GLU A 33 -11.02 5.28 4.71
N GLU A 34 -12.23 4.87 4.33
CA GLU A 34 -13.07 3.95 5.11
C GLU A 34 -12.72 2.47 4.91
N PHE A 35 -12.19 2.05 3.75
CA PHE A 35 -11.80 0.65 3.52
C PHE A 35 -10.55 0.55 2.65
N LEU A 36 -9.40 0.28 3.29
CA LEU A 36 -8.10 0.09 2.62
C LEU A 36 -7.59 -1.32 2.89
N PHE A 37 -7.12 -2.00 1.85
CA PHE A 37 -6.46 -3.29 1.98
C PHE A 37 -4.94 -3.13 1.80
N TYR A 38 -4.20 -3.59 2.79
CA TYR A 38 -2.75 -3.61 2.84
C TYR A 38 -2.27 -5.05 2.65
N PRO A 39 -2.02 -5.48 1.39
CA PRO A 39 -1.55 -6.83 1.12
C PRO A 39 -0.20 -7.06 1.81
N GLU A 40 0.03 -8.29 2.28
CA GLU A 40 1.29 -8.71 2.92
C GLU A 40 1.65 -7.97 4.22
N CYS A 41 0.78 -7.08 4.71
CA CYS A 41 0.93 -6.43 6.02
C CYS A 41 0.25 -7.28 7.10
N HIS A 42 0.98 -7.63 8.16
CA HIS A 42 0.49 -8.48 9.25
C HIS A 42 0.43 -7.74 10.59
N ASN A 43 0.98 -6.53 10.66
CA ASN A 43 0.92 -5.66 11.82
C ASN A 43 0.84 -4.18 11.38
N ILE A 44 0.54 -3.30 12.34
CA ILE A 44 0.39 -1.86 12.07
C ILE A 44 1.72 -1.18 11.66
N MET A 45 2.87 -1.74 12.04
CA MET A 45 4.18 -1.28 11.59
C MET A 45 4.38 -1.53 10.09
N ASP A 46 3.94 -2.68 9.59
CA ASP A 46 3.99 -3.00 8.15
C ASP A 46 3.13 -1.99 7.37
N VAL A 47 1.94 -1.66 7.90
CA VAL A 47 1.07 -0.63 7.31
C VAL A 47 1.75 0.74 7.34
N ALA A 48 2.41 1.11 8.44
CA ALA A 48 3.15 2.35 8.56
C ALA A 48 4.29 2.45 7.52
N HIS A 49 5.06 1.38 7.36
CA HIS A 49 6.10 1.25 6.33
C HIS A 49 5.52 1.37 4.93
N TYR A 50 4.47 0.59 4.63
CA TYR A 50 3.81 0.60 3.34
C TYR A 50 3.34 2.00 2.95
N ARG A 51 2.71 2.73 3.89
CA ARG A 51 2.29 4.12 3.66
C ARG A 51 3.48 5.05 3.47
N LEU A 52 4.55 4.93 4.25
CA LEU A 52 5.75 5.76 4.11
C LEU A 52 6.42 5.60 2.73
N GLU A 53 6.39 4.39 2.17
CA GLU A 53 6.97 4.07 0.86
C GLU A 53 6.05 4.43 -0.32
N HIS A 54 4.74 4.17 -0.20
CA HIS A 54 3.81 4.23 -1.32
C HIS A 54 2.86 5.44 -1.32
N ASN A 55 2.74 6.19 -0.22
CA ASN A 55 1.90 7.40 -0.19
C ASN A 55 2.65 8.59 -0.81
N ILE A 56 1.96 9.27 -1.73
CA ILE A 56 2.44 10.48 -2.40
C ILE A 56 2.82 11.61 -1.43
N GLU A 57 2.14 11.71 -0.29
CA GLU A 57 2.44 12.72 0.74
C GLU A 57 3.83 12.52 1.34
N PHE A 58 4.21 11.26 1.58
CA PHE A 58 5.54 10.91 2.06
C PHE A 58 6.57 10.94 0.93
N SER A 59 6.16 10.76 -0.32
CA SER A 59 7.04 10.93 -1.50
C SER A 59 7.61 12.35 -1.61
N ALA A 60 6.87 13.36 -1.13
CA ALA A 60 7.36 14.75 -1.07
C ALA A 60 8.42 14.98 0.01
N LEU A 61 8.61 14.03 0.96
CA LEU A 61 9.67 14.12 1.95
C LEU A 61 11.02 13.73 1.35
N SER A 62 12.05 14.51 1.67
CA SER A 62 13.43 14.15 1.32
C SER A 62 13.88 12.89 2.05
N GLU A 63 14.80 12.13 1.44
CA GLU A 63 15.37 10.89 2.03
C GLU A 63 15.94 11.12 3.44
N LYS A 64 16.53 12.30 3.68
CA LYS A 64 17.02 12.70 5.02
C LYS A 64 15.89 12.75 6.05
N ARG A 65 14.70 13.24 5.69
CA ARG A 65 13.55 13.27 6.61
C ARG A 65 12.96 11.88 6.83
N LYS A 66 12.90 11.04 5.79
CA LYS A 66 12.47 9.65 5.93
C LYS A 66 13.39 8.85 6.86
N LYS A 67 14.71 9.11 6.83
CA LYS A 67 15.69 8.48 7.72
C LYS A 67 15.46 8.76 9.22
N TYR A 68 14.92 9.92 9.56
CA TYR A 68 14.60 10.29 10.94
C TYR A 68 13.09 10.20 11.24
N PHE A 69 12.32 9.59 10.34
CA PHE A 69 10.88 9.45 10.54
C PHE A 69 10.63 8.43 11.66
N ASN A 70 9.88 8.84 12.67
CA ASN A 70 9.52 7.94 13.77
C ASN A 70 8.35 7.04 13.34
N LEU A 71 8.70 5.87 12.83
CA LEU A 71 7.75 4.87 12.39
C LEU A 71 6.88 4.33 13.52
N GLU A 72 7.43 4.17 14.73
CA GLU A 72 6.68 3.66 15.88
C GLU A 72 5.59 4.63 16.30
N ALA A 73 5.91 5.94 16.39
CA ALA A 73 4.93 6.96 16.70
C ALA A 73 3.84 7.06 15.62
N TYR A 74 4.21 6.90 14.35
CA TYR A 74 3.24 6.91 13.26
C TYR A 74 2.34 5.67 13.28
N ALA A 75 2.89 4.48 13.51
CA ALA A 75 2.11 3.26 13.63
C ALA A 75 1.13 3.32 14.81
N HIS A 76 1.56 3.88 15.96
CA HIS A 76 0.69 4.12 17.09
C HIS A 76 -0.44 5.09 16.74
N GLU A 77 -0.15 6.21 16.08
CA GLU A 77 -1.17 7.14 15.61
C GLU A 77 -2.18 6.46 14.66
N LEU A 78 -1.71 5.58 13.77
CA LEU A 78 -2.61 4.80 12.90
C LEU A 78 -3.52 3.90 13.73
N GLU A 79 -2.99 3.17 14.70
CA GLU A 79 -3.77 2.31 15.60
C GLU A 79 -4.80 3.09 16.43
N GLU A 80 -4.46 4.30 16.89
CA GLU A 80 -5.38 5.16 17.65
C GLU A 80 -6.48 5.77 16.78
N LYS A 81 -6.15 6.19 15.55
CA LYS A 81 -7.07 6.92 14.66
C LYS A 81 -7.87 6.01 13.72
N GLY A 82 -7.43 4.78 13.51
CA GLY A 82 -8.03 3.85 12.57
C GLY A 82 -8.33 2.52 13.21
N ARG A 83 -9.28 1.79 12.65
CA ARG A 83 -9.53 0.40 13.03
C ARG A 83 -8.87 -0.50 12.02
N TYR A 84 -8.04 -1.42 12.49
CA TYR A 84 -7.34 -2.34 11.62
C TYR A 84 -7.63 -3.79 12.01
N ALA A 85 -7.80 -4.65 11.00
CA ALA A 85 -8.01 -6.08 11.19
C ALA A 85 -7.04 -6.89 10.34
N VAL A 86 -6.38 -7.86 10.96
CA VAL A 86 -5.49 -8.81 10.27
C VAL A 86 -6.33 -9.91 9.60
N CYS A 87 -5.94 -10.28 8.39
CA CYS A 87 -6.50 -11.37 7.60
C CYS A 87 -5.37 -12.27 7.06
N ASN A 88 -5.74 -13.43 6.48
CA ASN A 88 -4.78 -14.43 5.99
C ASN A 88 -3.78 -13.90 4.93
N ASN A 89 -4.11 -12.81 4.23
CA ASN A 89 -3.32 -12.27 3.11
C ASN A 89 -2.93 -10.78 3.29
N GLY A 90 -3.14 -10.21 4.48
CA GLY A 90 -2.83 -8.80 4.73
C GLY A 90 -3.67 -8.19 5.84
N MET A 91 -3.74 -6.86 5.87
CA MET A 91 -4.52 -6.09 6.83
C MET A 91 -5.56 -5.22 6.15
N PHE A 92 -6.71 -5.05 6.78
CA PHE A 92 -7.74 -4.10 6.38
C PHE A 92 -7.78 -2.92 7.34
N LYS A 93 -7.94 -1.70 6.83
CA LYS A 93 -8.50 -0.56 7.57
C LYS A 93 -10.03 -0.63 7.44
N LEU A 94 -10.71 -0.46 8.56
CA LEU A 94 -12.17 -0.52 8.75
C LEU A 94 -12.77 0.85 9.07
#